data_AF-A0A924ATB2-F1
#
_entry.id   AF-A0A924ATB2-F1
#
_cell.length_a   1.000
_cell.length_b   1.000
_cell.length_c   1.000
_cell.angle_alpha   90.00
_cell.angle_beta   90.00
_cell.angle_gamma   90.00
#
_symmetry.space_group_name_H-M   'P 1'
#
loop_
_entity.id
_entity.type
_entity.pdbx_description
1 polymer ?
#
loop_
_entity_poly.entity_id
_entity_poly.type
_entity_poly.pdbx_seq_one_letter_code
_entity_poly.pdbx_strand_id
1 'polypeptide(L)' 'MNQLEQLKQFTTVVADTGDFQSIKQFTPQDATTNPSLILKAVQK' A
#
# COMPACT_ATOMS: atom_id res chain seq x y z
N MET A 1 -4.80 17.32 -8.89
CA MET A 1 -5.57 16.47 -7.97
C MET A 1 -6.00 15.19 -8.67
N ASN A 2 -5.29 14.08 -8.46
CA ASN A 2 -5.63 12.78 -9.07
C ASN A 2 -6.68 12.02 -8.22
N GLN A 3 -7.18 10.88 -8.71
CA GLN A 3 -8.22 10.10 -8.02
C GLN A 3 -7.81 9.65 -6.61
N LEU A 4 -6.54 9.28 -6.41
CA LEU A 4 -6.01 8.88 -5.11
C LEU A 4 -6.01 10.06 -4.12
N GLU A 5 -5.62 11.25 -4.59
CA GLU A 5 -5.64 12.48 -3.78
C GLU A 5 -7.05 12.89 -3.38
N GLN A 6 -8.04 12.69 -4.24
CA GLN A 6 -9.45 12.95 -3.91
C GLN A 6 -9.97 11.93 -2.88
N LEU A 7 -9.65 10.65 -3.03
CA LEU A 7 -10.09 9.59 -2.10
C LEU A 7 -9.56 9.80 -0.67
N LYS A 8 -8.30 10.26 -0.54
CA LYS A 8 -7.68 10.57 0.75
C LYS A 8 -8.39 11.68 1.55
N GLN A 9 -9.24 12.50 0.91
CA GLN A 9 -10.00 13.53 1.61
C GLN A 9 -11.17 12.97 2.44
N PHE A 10 -11.68 11.79 2.07
CA PHE A 10 -12.88 11.20 2.67
C PHE A 10 -12.59 9.93 3.46
N THR A 11 -11.49 9.22 3.13
CA THR A 11 -11.16 7.92 3.70
C THR A 11 -9.66 7.79 3.97
N THR A 12 -9.30 7.07 5.04
CA THR A 12 -7.91 6.66 5.29
C THR A 12 -7.48 5.60 4.28
N VAL A 13 -6.51 5.93 3.43
CA VAL A 13 -5.98 4.99 2.44
C VAL A 13 -4.79 4.24 3.01
N VAL A 14 -4.86 2.90 2.95
CA VAL A 14 -3.81 1.97 3.36
C VAL A 14 -3.33 1.15 2.15
N ALA A 15 -2.07 0.71 2.17
CA ALA A 15 -1.52 -0.14 1.10
C ALA A 15 -1.57 -1.62 1.47
N ASP A 16 -2.15 -2.45 0.61
CA ASP A 16 -2.23 -3.90 0.82
C ASP A 16 -1.08 -4.62 0.08
N THR A 17 0.12 -4.55 0.64
CA THR A 17 1.33 -5.12 0.03
C THR A 17 2.45 -5.36 1.03
N GLY A 18 3.25 -6.40 0.79
CA GLY A 18 4.53 -6.64 1.45
C GLY A 18 5.73 -6.01 0.73
N ASP A 19 5.53 -5.34 -0.42
CA ASP A 19 6.59 -4.75 -1.24
C ASP A 19 6.98 -3.35 -0.73
N PHE A 20 8.16 -3.24 -0.13
CA PHE A 20 8.69 -1.99 0.40
C PHE A 20 8.86 -0.88 -0.64
N GLN A 21 9.12 -1.21 -1.91
CA GLN A 21 9.24 -0.19 -2.97
C GLN A 21 7.89 0.48 -3.23
N SER A 22 6.82 -0.31 -3.24
CA SER A 22 5.45 0.18 -3.41
C SER A 22 5.01 1.05 -2.23
N ILE A 23 5.34 0.64 -0.99
CA ILE A 23 5.06 1.44 0.21
C ILE A 23 5.78 2.80 0.13
N LYS A 24 7.04 2.82 -0.29
CA LYS A 24 7.81 4.06 -0.47
C LYS A 24 7.24 4.97 -1.55
N GLN A 25 6.74 4.42 -2.65
CA GLN A 25 6.17 5.20 -3.75
C GLN A 25 4.85 5.87 -3.38
N PHE A 26 3.96 5.17 -2.69
CA PHE A 26 2.60 5.66 -2.40
C PHE A 26 2.45 6.31 -1.04
N THR A 27 3.46 6.17 -0.17
CA THR A 27 3.52 6.70 1.20
C THR A 27 2.16 6.59 1.88
N PRO A 28 1.63 5.36 2.02
CA PRO A 28 0.34 5.15 2.65
C PRO A 28 0.44 5.47 4.15
N GLN A 29 -0.70 5.66 4.79
CA GLN A 29 -0.72 5.88 6.24
C GLN A 29 -0.32 4.62 7.00
N ASP A 30 -0.95 3.49 6.65
CA ASP A 30 -0.60 2.17 7.14
C ASP A 30 -0.44 1.19 5.95
N ALA A 31 0.26 0.08 6.17
CA ALA A 31 0.34 -1.00 5.21
C ALA A 31 -0.17 -2.30 5.85
N THR A 32 -1.03 -3.03 5.14
CA THR A 32 -1.51 -4.35 5.54
C THR A 32 -0.75 -5.43 4.80
N THR A 33 -0.44 -6.50 5.52
CA THR A 33 0.15 -7.71 4.94
C THR A 33 -0.68 -8.92 5.34
N ASN A 34 -0.48 -10.01 4.60
CA ASN A 34 -0.99 -11.32 4.94
C ASN A 34 0.03 -12.38 4.45
N PRO A 35 -0.07 -13.65 4.87
CA PRO A 35 0.93 -14.67 4.52
C PRO A 35 1.20 -14.80 3.01
N SER A 36 0.17 -14.68 2.17
CA SER A 36 0.32 -14.73 0.71
C SER A 36 1.11 -13.54 0.15
N LEU A 37 0.85 -12.33 0.67
CA LEU A 37 1.57 -11.12 0.26
C LEU A 37 3.04 -11.14 0.71
N ILE A 38 3.32 -11.69 1.89
CA ILE A 38 4.70 -11.90 2.36
C ILE A 38 5.42 -12.91 1.47
N LEU A 39 4.78 -14.06 1.19
CA LEU A 39 5.36 -15.07 0.30
C LEU A 39 5.67 -14.48 -1.07
N LYS A 40 4.76 -13.69 -1.64
CA LYS A 40 4.96 -13.03 -2.93
C LYS A 40 6.10 -12.00 -2.89
N ALA A 41 6.26 -11.28 -1.79
CA ALA A 41 7.31 -10.27 -1.64
C ALA A 41 8.72 -10.87 -1.54
N VAL A 42 8.87 -12.07 -0.95
CA VAL A 42 10.17 -12.75 -0.82
C VAL A 42 10.56 -13.59 -2.05
N GLN A 43 9.59 -13.87 -2.93
CA GLN A 43 9.83 -14.59 -4.20
C GLN A 43 10.27 -13.66 -5.34
N LYS A 44 10.29 -12.35 -5.09
CA LYS A 44 10.60 -11.29 -6.06
C LYS A 44 12.02 -10.79 -5.84
#